data_AF-A0A960XD20-F1
#
_entry.id   AF-A0A960XD20-F1
#
_cell.length_a   1.000
_cell.length_b   1.000
_cell.length_c   1.000
_cell.angle_alpha   90.00
_cell.angle_beta   90.00
_cell.angle_gamma   90.00
#
_symmetry.space_group_name_H-M   'P 1'
#
loop_
_entity.id
_entity.type
_entity.pdbx_description
1 polymer ?
#
loop_
_entity_poly.entity_id
_entity_poly.type
_entity_poly.pdbx_seq_one_letter_code
_entity_poly.pdbx_strand_id
1 'polypeptide(L)'
;MKKIDELDDTFSDVQLFLSQKISKLLRDNKSCEPWSYQLQSLLISSIKSEFQKRFPNRHLSGPVIQKVYEKVSYFYELIEQHQRLLTPNGTLDLDAIIRYHLKRSDRKPRSAMQVAMHIAFKVSEWIAIIEGRRCSLEHLQKRIWAAYKNICNPSANLQPCEINEMDRWIIKHQISILSSEEIISERQLRNELHQTFNRLKDQPVDTFSEDCTLVAAHLYSQAYQRAKAPAMTDLQQKAIRNFVGCQMRFSNITEVGRRLCSLYPLALKLPKNICKEKLKIAINYTYALACGRTLPACPILDTSIYALLNTQVIALIGQKPLPTLEDVTALLLELFACAKDLPVIEEASAILWHELIAQAKPQLNQTLIPLVEMTLADTLCNNPKIPFDDLLRQTIATLRADKRIVGTQNLNAHLRIWTVQGDMLHRWTCFNKEEQLYKIALETAQKYKYFDGKITDRDLSLVVADRYFELNPHMRPFEAPIKKRITAICKNAWYHYKSSEAPIQKLKAWHTRRLKELYPQLPKKEISQKLRATLRRIAPLCA
;
A
#
# COMPACT_ATOMS: atom_id res chain seq x y z
N MET A 1 15.60 27.47 38.44
CA MET A 1 15.16 27.57 37.03
C MET A 1 14.80 29.02 36.75
N LYS A 2 15.54 29.72 35.88
CA LYS A 2 15.15 31.07 35.42
C LYS A 2 13.86 30.92 34.63
N LYS A 3 12.79 31.65 34.99
CA LYS A 3 11.63 31.83 34.11
C LYS A 3 12.17 32.49 32.84
N ILE A 4 12.25 31.72 31.76
CA ILE A 4 12.43 32.32 30.43
C ILE A 4 11.19 33.17 30.23
N ASP A 5 11.36 34.47 30.03
CA ASP A 5 10.24 35.34 29.69
C ASP A 5 9.58 34.73 28.45
N GLU A 6 8.27 34.51 28.48
CA GLU A 6 7.53 33.94 27.33
C GLU A 6 7.69 34.79 26.05
N LEU A 7 8.24 36.00 26.18
CA LEU A 7 8.56 36.93 25.10
C LEU A 7 9.92 36.65 24.44
N ASP A 8 10.82 35.93 25.10
CA ASP A 8 12.08 35.44 24.52
C ASP A 8 11.93 34.03 23.91
N ASP A 9 10.82 33.33 24.21
CA ASP A 9 10.48 32.05 23.60
C ASP A 9 9.81 32.21 22.23
N THR A 10 10.54 31.81 21.19
CA THR A 10 10.11 31.87 19.77
C THR A 10 8.86 31.03 19.49
N PHE A 11 8.51 30.10 20.37
CA PHE A 11 7.34 29.25 20.24
C PHE A 11 6.14 29.71 21.09
N SER A 12 6.24 30.83 21.82
CA SER A 12 5.12 31.37 22.59
C SER A 12 3.99 31.85 21.68
N ASP A 13 2.74 31.71 22.14
CA ASP A 13 1.58 32.07 21.32
C ASP A 13 1.55 33.56 20.96
N VAL A 14 2.08 34.41 21.86
CA VAL A 14 2.24 35.85 21.64
C VAL A 14 3.24 36.11 20.52
N GLN A 15 4.42 35.49 20.57
CA GLN A 15 5.44 35.70 19.54
C GLN A 15 4.97 35.17 18.18
N LEU A 16 4.36 33.97 18.14
CA LEU A 16 3.81 33.40 16.92
C LEU A 16 2.75 34.30 16.28
N PHE A 17 1.85 34.88 17.09
CA PHE A 17 0.86 35.84 16.61
C PHE A 17 1.52 37.09 16.01
N LEU A 18 2.49 37.69 16.71
CA LEU A 18 3.18 38.89 16.23
C LEU A 18 4.00 38.61 14.97
N SER A 19 4.74 37.50 14.94
CA SER A 19 5.48 37.01 13.78
C SER A 19 4.58 36.84 12.56
N GLN A 20 3.38 36.28 12.72
CA GLN A 20 2.43 36.12 11.63
C GLN A 20 1.97 37.46 11.05
N LYS A 21 1.69 38.46 11.92
CA LYS A 21 1.20 39.78 11.50
C LYS A 21 2.30 40.61 10.85
N ILE A 22 3.48 40.64 11.45
CA ILE A 22 4.63 41.37 10.92
C ILE A 22 5.10 40.76 9.59
N SER A 23 5.18 39.44 9.50
CA SER A 23 5.54 38.77 8.24
C SER A 23 4.52 39.01 7.13
N LYS A 24 3.24 39.19 7.45
CA LYS A 24 2.24 39.61 6.46
C LYS A 24 2.52 41.04 5.98
N LEU A 25 2.78 41.97 6.89
CA LEU A 25 3.06 43.36 6.56
C LEU A 25 4.30 43.50 5.67
N LEU A 26 5.40 42.79 5.97
CA LEU A 26 6.61 42.81 5.16
C LEU A 26 6.39 42.26 3.74
N ARG A 27 5.54 41.23 3.58
CA ARG A 27 5.18 40.70 2.26
C ARG A 27 4.34 41.66 1.44
N ASP A 28 3.38 42.30 2.08
CA ASP A 28 2.47 43.23 1.43
C ASP A 28 3.24 44.50 0.96
N ASN A 29 4.24 44.93 1.73
CA ASN A 29 5.04 46.13 1.43
C ASN A 29 6.29 45.87 0.57
N LYS A 30 6.72 44.62 0.38
CA LYS A 30 7.91 44.22 -0.40
C LYS A 30 9.23 44.91 0.01
N SER A 31 9.32 45.41 1.23
CA SER A 31 10.51 46.04 1.77
C SER A 31 10.64 45.78 3.28
N CYS A 32 11.88 45.57 3.73
CA CYS A 32 12.23 45.62 5.15
C CYS A 32 12.63 47.06 5.49
N GLU A 33 11.65 47.92 5.78
CA GLU A 33 11.94 49.26 6.28
C GLU A 33 12.60 49.19 7.68
N PRO A 34 13.52 50.11 8.03
CA PRO A 34 14.02 50.19 9.38
C PRO A 34 12.89 50.53 10.36
N TRP A 35 13.00 50.02 11.59
CA TRP A 35 11.99 50.27 12.62
C TRP A 35 11.77 51.77 12.87
N SER A 36 10.51 52.19 12.97
CA SER A 36 10.13 53.58 13.24
C SER A 36 8.89 53.69 14.12
N TYR A 37 8.73 54.82 14.81
CA TYR A 37 7.53 55.10 15.62
C TYR A 37 6.24 55.10 14.81
N GLN A 38 6.29 55.52 13.54
CA GLN A 38 5.15 55.49 12.63
C GLN A 38 4.74 54.05 12.32
N LEU A 39 5.72 53.19 12.01
CA LEU A 39 5.50 51.76 11.75
C LEU A 39 4.98 51.04 13.00
N GLN A 40 5.50 51.37 14.18
CA GLN A 40 4.99 50.87 15.46
C GLN A 40 3.50 51.23 15.66
N SER A 41 3.14 52.51 15.45
CA SER A 41 1.76 52.97 15.62
C SER A 41 0.80 52.28 14.64
N LEU A 42 1.25 52.07 13.40
CA LEU A 42 0.50 51.37 12.37
C LEU A 42 0.32 49.88 12.68
N LEU A 43 1.38 49.19 13.13
CA LEU A 43 1.29 47.79 13.57
C LEU A 43 0.37 47.64 14.79
N ILE A 44 0.50 48.50 15.80
CA ILE A 44 -0.37 48.47 16.98
C ILE A 44 -1.82 48.67 16.57
N SER A 45 -2.13 49.73 15.80
CA SER A 45 -3.51 50.03 15.42
C SER A 45 -4.15 48.91 14.60
N SER A 46 -3.39 48.27 13.72
CA SER A 46 -3.88 47.17 12.88
C SER A 46 -4.11 45.85 13.63
N ILE A 47 -3.38 45.56 14.72
CA ILE A 47 -3.48 44.27 15.42
C ILE A 47 -4.11 44.33 16.81
N LYS A 48 -4.27 45.53 17.40
CA LYS A 48 -4.69 45.70 18.81
C LYS A 48 -6.00 45.00 19.16
N SER A 49 -7.04 45.17 18.33
CA SER A 49 -8.35 44.55 18.59
C SER A 49 -8.27 43.02 18.60
N GLU A 50 -7.55 42.44 17.65
CA GLU A 50 -7.38 40.99 17.53
C GLU A 50 -6.47 40.44 18.65
N PHE A 51 -5.42 41.17 18.99
CA PHE A 51 -4.52 40.82 20.10
C PHE A 51 -5.26 40.79 21.43
N GLN A 52 -6.06 41.81 21.75
CA GLN A 52 -6.82 41.87 23.00
C GLN A 52 -7.89 40.77 23.10
N LYS A 53 -8.50 40.38 21.98
CA LYS A 53 -9.42 39.23 21.94
C LYS A 53 -8.72 37.91 22.22
N ARG A 54 -7.52 37.72 21.65
CA ARG A 54 -6.77 36.45 21.76
C ARG A 54 -5.97 36.33 23.06
N PHE A 55 -5.52 37.45 23.60
CA PHE A 55 -4.70 37.54 24.82
C PHE A 55 -5.26 38.61 25.77
N PRO A 56 -6.44 38.39 26.38
CA PRO A 56 -7.17 39.42 27.15
C PRO A 56 -6.40 39.96 28.36
N ASN A 57 -5.51 39.15 28.92
CA ASN A 57 -4.71 39.50 30.10
C ASN A 57 -3.32 40.07 29.75
N ARG A 58 -3.08 40.43 28.48
CA ARG A 58 -1.76 40.89 28.00
C ARG A 58 -1.86 42.30 27.43
N HIS A 59 -0.85 43.11 27.73
CA HIS A 59 -0.66 44.40 27.08
C HIS A 59 0.33 44.28 25.93
N LEU A 60 -0.07 44.82 24.78
CA LEU A 60 0.78 44.91 23.60
C LEU A 60 1.71 46.12 23.76
N SER A 61 2.99 45.89 24.03
CA SER A 61 3.97 46.97 24.20
C SER A 61 4.80 47.19 22.93
N GLY A 62 5.14 48.45 22.64
CA GLY A 62 5.99 48.83 21.50
C GLY A 62 7.33 48.09 21.45
N PRO A 63 8.09 47.98 22.56
CA PRO A 63 9.36 47.26 22.59
C PRO A 63 9.24 45.77 22.24
N VAL A 64 8.12 45.11 22.58
CA VAL A 64 7.88 43.71 22.23
C VAL A 64 7.67 43.56 20.73
N ILE A 65 6.87 44.44 20.13
CA ILE A 65 6.67 44.43 18.67
C ILE A 65 7.99 44.73 17.96
N GLN A 66 8.77 45.68 18.46
CA GLN A 66 10.08 46.03 17.90
C GLN A 66 11.01 44.81 17.85
N LYS A 67 11.18 44.10 18.98
CA LYS A 67 12.02 42.90 19.05
C LYS A 67 11.58 41.83 18.04
N VAL A 68 10.27 41.57 17.94
CA VAL A 68 9.76 40.59 16.97
C VAL A 68 9.95 41.09 15.54
N TYR A 69 9.78 42.40 15.30
CA TYR A 69 9.99 43.00 13.98
C TYR A 69 11.43 42.85 13.52
N GLU A 70 12.40 43.25 14.34
CA GLU A 70 13.82 43.11 14.06
C GLU A 70 14.19 41.65 13.78
N LYS A 71 13.64 40.71 14.58
CA LYS A 71 13.84 39.27 14.35
C LYS A 71 13.25 38.83 13.00
N VAL A 72 12.03 39.21 12.68
CA VAL A 72 11.38 38.81 11.42
C VAL A 72 12.11 39.43 10.22
N SER A 73 12.41 40.73 10.26
CA SER A 73 13.11 41.44 9.19
C SER A 73 14.49 40.86 8.93
N TYR A 74 15.26 40.54 9.97
CA TYR A 74 16.56 39.86 9.82
C TYR A 74 16.44 38.52 9.07
N PHE A 75 15.43 37.70 9.38
CA PHE A 75 15.24 36.44 8.67
C PHE A 75 14.73 36.66 7.24
N TYR A 76 13.90 37.68 6.98
CA TYR A 76 13.51 38.06 5.61
C TYR A 76 14.72 38.46 4.77
N GLU A 77 15.60 39.32 5.28
CA GLU A 77 16.83 39.72 4.59
C GLU A 77 17.76 38.51 4.33
N LEU A 78 17.94 37.65 5.32
CA LEU A 78 18.73 36.41 5.17
C LEU A 78 18.16 35.49 4.08
N ILE A 79 16.83 35.42 3.99
CA ILE A 79 16.10 34.64 3.01
C ILE A 79 16.16 35.28 1.62
N GLU A 80 16.07 36.60 1.50
CA GLU A 80 16.15 37.34 0.23
C GLU A 80 17.54 37.20 -0.42
N GLN A 81 18.61 37.21 0.38
CA GLN A 81 19.96 36.87 -0.07
C GLN A 81 20.03 35.47 -0.72
N HIS A 82 19.06 34.61 -0.40
CA HIS A 82 18.92 33.25 -0.91
C HIS A 82 17.58 33.11 -1.65
N GLN A 83 17.42 33.85 -2.76
CA GLN A 83 16.23 34.02 -3.64
C GLN A 83 15.31 32.79 -3.91
N ARG A 84 15.69 31.58 -3.52
CA ARG A 84 14.92 30.33 -3.70
C ARG A 84 14.34 29.76 -2.41
N LEU A 85 14.41 30.46 -1.28
CA LEU A 85 13.90 29.98 0.01
C LEU A 85 12.44 30.39 0.27
N LEU A 86 11.86 31.28 -0.54
CA LEU A 86 10.44 31.63 -0.51
C LEU A 86 9.68 31.04 -1.70
N THR A 87 8.44 30.64 -1.46
CA THR A 87 7.47 30.32 -2.51
C THR A 87 6.99 31.61 -3.20
N PRO A 88 6.36 31.51 -4.40
CA PRO A 88 5.75 32.67 -5.06
C PRO A 88 4.71 33.42 -4.19
N ASN A 89 4.15 32.75 -3.19
CA ASN A 89 3.17 33.30 -2.25
C ASN A 89 3.84 33.92 -1.00
N GLY A 90 5.18 34.02 -0.97
CA GLY A 90 5.94 34.55 0.16
C GLY A 90 5.90 33.67 1.40
N THR A 91 5.73 32.35 1.27
CA THR A 91 5.88 31.40 2.40
C THR A 91 7.22 30.69 2.29
N LEU A 92 7.66 30.00 3.33
CA LEU A 92 8.92 29.27 3.28
C LEU A 92 8.80 28.05 2.34
N ASP A 93 9.75 27.89 1.42
CA ASP A 93 9.95 26.62 0.70
C ASP A 93 10.75 25.69 1.61
N LEU A 94 10.03 24.84 2.35
CA LEU A 94 10.61 23.85 3.27
C LEU A 94 11.65 22.96 2.59
N ASP A 95 11.47 22.63 1.31
CA ASP A 95 12.37 21.73 0.60
C ASP A 95 13.66 22.45 0.26
N ALA A 96 13.58 23.72 -0.12
CA ALA A 96 14.74 24.56 -0.35
C ALA A 96 15.55 24.80 0.94
N ILE A 97 14.88 25.08 2.06
CA ILE A 97 15.54 25.34 3.35
C ILE A 97 16.21 24.08 3.90
N ILE A 98 15.53 22.92 3.84
CA ILE A 98 16.13 21.65 4.25
C ILE A 98 17.37 21.35 3.41
N ARG A 99 17.30 21.53 2.07
CA ARG A 99 18.46 21.37 1.18
C ARG A 99 19.60 22.33 1.52
N TYR A 100 19.28 23.58 1.82
CA TYR A 100 20.26 24.59 2.20
C TYR A 100 21.05 24.17 3.44
N HIS A 101 20.35 23.71 4.48
CA HIS A 101 21.01 23.23 5.70
C HIS A 101 21.75 21.90 5.51
N LEU A 102 21.22 20.97 4.72
CA LEU A 102 21.89 19.70 4.40
C LEU A 102 23.18 19.88 3.60
N LYS A 103 23.29 20.93 2.77
CA LYS A 103 24.53 21.25 2.04
C LYS A 103 25.61 21.85 2.95
N ARG A 104 25.20 22.54 4.01
CA ARG A 104 26.09 23.22 4.97
C ARG A 104 26.39 22.40 6.22
N SER A 105 25.67 21.29 6.45
CA SER A 105 26.01 20.38 7.54
C SER A 105 27.33 19.70 7.26
N ASP A 106 28.24 19.74 8.24
CA ASP A 106 29.52 19.06 8.17
C ASP A 106 29.33 17.60 7.77
N ARG A 107 30.05 17.14 6.75
CA ARG A 107 30.01 15.73 6.28
C ARG A 107 30.76 14.77 7.20
N LYS A 108 31.27 15.25 8.33
CA LYS A 108 31.92 14.43 9.37
C LYS A 108 30.87 13.53 10.05
N PRO A 109 31.26 12.37 10.58
CA PRO A 109 30.32 11.35 11.07
C PRO A 109 29.71 11.76 12.42
N ARG A 110 28.72 12.65 12.38
CA ARG A 110 27.71 12.76 13.45
C ARG A 110 26.63 11.71 13.17
N SER A 111 25.89 11.28 14.19
CA SER A 111 24.77 10.37 13.93
C SER A 111 23.75 11.06 13.02
N ALA A 112 23.21 10.35 12.03
CA ALA A 112 22.23 10.91 11.09
C ALA A 112 21.04 11.55 11.82
N MET A 113 20.68 10.99 12.98
CA MET A 113 19.60 11.49 13.83
C MET A 113 19.96 12.83 14.49
N GLN A 114 21.19 12.99 14.99
CA GLN A 114 21.65 14.26 15.56
C GLN A 114 21.69 15.38 14.52
N VAL A 115 22.16 15.07 13.29
CA VAL A 115 22.14 16.04 12.19
C VAL A 115 20.70 16.43 11.84
N ALA A 116 19.81 15.45 11.75
CA ALA A 116 18.40 15.69 11.46
C ALA A 116 17.72 16.54 12.53
N MET A 117 17.96 16.25 13.81
CA MET A 117 17.42 17.01 14.94
C MET A 117 17.92 18.46 14.93
N HIS A 118 19.23 18.67 14.73
CA HIS A 118 19.81 20.01 14.67
C HIS A 118 19.23 20.86 13.53
N ILE A 119 19.08 20.26 12.35
CA ILE A 119 18.46 20.95 11.21
C ILE A 119 16.97 21.16 11.48
N ALA A 120 16.26 20.18 12.06
CA ALA A 120 14.83 20.31 12.38
C ALA A 120 14.57 21.48 13.33
N PHE A 121 15.40 21.68 14.35
CA PHE A 121 15.29 22.86 15.22
C PHE A 121 15.46 24.16 14.45
N LYS A 122 16.49 24.28 13.61
CA LYS A 122 16.71 25.49 12.79
C LYS A 122 15.52 25.75 11.86
N VAL A 123 15.05 24.74 11.14
CA VAL A 123 13.89 24.88 10.24
C VAL A 123 12.62 25.23 11.02
N SER A 124 12.43 24.64 12.20
CA SER A 124 11.28 24.94 13.06
C SER A 124 11.27 26.39 13.54
N GLU A 125 12.44 26.94 13.85
CA GLU A 125 12.60 28.33 14.25
C GLU A 125 12.26 29.27 13.08
N TRP A 126 12.73 28.96 11.87
CA TRP A 126 12.40 29.74 10.67
C TRP A 126 10.90 29.77 10.42
N ILE A 127 10.22 28.62 10.54
CA ILE A 127 8.76 28.53 10.41
C ILE A 127 8.05 29.35 11.48
N ALA A 128 8.49 29.27 12.74
CA ALA A 128 7.91 30.03 13.83
C ALA A 128 8.04 31.55 13.60
N ILE A 129 9.20 32.01 13.14
CA ILE A 129 9.48 33.44 12.94
C ILE A 129 8.76 33.99 11.70
N ILE A 130 8.83 33.30 10.55
CA ILE A 130 8.34 33.82 9.26
C ILE A 130 6.87 33.49 9.02
N GLU A 131 6.41 32.33 9.47
CA GLU A 131 5.03 31.91 9.25
C GLU A 131 4.16 32.03 10.51
N GLY A 132 4.75 32.30 11.68
CA GLY A 132 4.02 32.49 12.92
C GLY A 132 3.27 31.25 13.38
N ARG A 133 3.81 30.05 13.11
CA ARG A 133 3.17 28.78 13.47
C ARG A 133 4.14 27.76 14.04
N ARG A 134 3.61 26.87 14.89
CA ARG A 134 4.33 25.67 15.33
C ARG A 134 4.37 24.63 14.21
N CYS A 135 5.41 23.81 14.21
CA CYS A 135 5.54 22.65 13.34
C CYS A 135 5.86 21.41 14.18
N SER A 136 5.51 20.22 13.67
CA SER A 136 5.90 18.97 14.32
C SER A 136 7.39 18.73 14.10
N LEU A 137 8.17 18.87 15.17
CA LEU A 137 9.61 18.62 15.17
C LEU A 137 9.91 17.17 14.76
N GLU A 138 9.10 16.22 15.24
CA GLU A 138 9.22 14.80 14.89
C GLU A 138 9.08 14.58 13.38
N HIS A 139 8.05 15.15 12.74
CA HIS A 139 7.86 15.03 11.30
C HIS A 139 9.00 15.67 10.50
N LEU A 140 9.48 16.85 10.93
CA LEU A 140 10.64 17.50 10.30
C LEU A 140 11.90 16.66 10.45
N GLN A 141 12.17 16.17 11.66
CA GLN A 141 13.31 15.32 11.97
C GLN A 141 13.32 14.06 11.11
N LYS A 142 12.20 13.32 11.04
CA LYS A 142 12.08 12.12 10.19
C LYS A 142 12.33 12.43 8.72
N ARG A 143 11.77 13.53 8.21
CA ARG A 143 11.95 13.96 6.82
C ARG A 143 13.40 14.31 6.50
N ILE A 144 14.06 15.07 7.39
CA ILE A 144 15.46 15.47 7.23
C ILE A 144 16.38 14.25 7.37
N TRP A 145 16.11 13.39 8.35
CA TRP A 145 16.85 12.15 8.58
C TRP A 145 16.84 11.26 7.33
N ALA A 146 15.66 11.06 6.74
CA ALA A 146 15.51 10.25 5.55
C ALA A 146 16.28 10.86 4.36
N ALA A 147 16.23 12.18 4.18
CA ALA A 147 17.00 12.88 3.14
C ALA A 147 18.52 12.80 3.38
N TYR A 148 18.99 13.08 4.61
CA TYR A 148 20.41 13.05 4.97
C TYR A 148 21.02 11.67 4.73
N LYS A 149 20.30 10.60 5.08
CA LYS A 149 20.73 9.22 4.84
C LYS A 149 20.84 8.85 3.36
N ASN A 150 20.21 9.57 2.42
CA ASN A 150 20.42 9.38 0.98
C ASN A 150 21.67 10.08 0.46
N ILE A 151 22.02 11.21 1.08
CA ILE A 151 23.14 12.06 0.68
C ILE A 151 24.45 11.51 1.22
N CYS A 152 24.47 11.15 2.50
CA CYS A 152 25.58 10.50 3.15
C CYS A 152 25.42 8.98 3.02
N ASN A 153 26.50 8.23 2.85
CA ASN A 153 26.48 6.77 2.89
C ASN A 153 26.88 6.28 4.30
N PRO A 154 26.05 6.45 5.36
CA PRO A 154 26.41 5.87 6.64
C PRO A 154 26.42 4.35 6.46
N SER A 155 27.53 3.70 6.85
CA SER A 155 27.64 2.25 6.95
C SER A 155 26.36 1.67 7.55
N ALA A 156 25.77 0.74 6.81
CA ALA A 156 24.49 0.12 7.10
C ALA A 156 24.45 -0.37 8.54
N ASN A 157 23.68 0.30 9.38
CA ASN A 157 22.88 -0.28 10.44
C ASN A 157 21.86 0.77 10.87
N LEU A 158 20.59 0.39 10.75
CA LEU A 158 19.48 1.06 11.42
C LEU A 158 19.29 0.33 12.75
N GLN A 159 19.13 1.07 13.85
CA GLN A 159 18.21 0.58 14.87
C GLN A 159 16.77 0.89 14.41
N PRO A 160 15.84 -0.08 14.44
CA PRO A 160 14.59 -0.06 13.67
C PRO A 160 13.44 0.74 14.32
N CYS A 161 13.72 1.68 15.21
CA CYS A 161 12.77 2.05 16.25
C CYS A 161 11.62 3.00 15.85
N GLU A 162 11.45 3.40 14.58
CA GLU A 162 10.45 4.43 14.21
C GLU A 162 9.60 4.16 12.94
N ILE A 163 9.68 2.98 12.32
CA ILE A 163 8.82 2.66 11.14
C ILE A 163 7.52 2.03 11.64
N ASN A 164 6.45 2.81 11.68
CA ASN A 164 5.13 2.33 12.11
C ASN A 164 4.41 1.55 11.00
N GLU A 165 3.23 1.01 11.28
CA GLU A 165 2.47 0.21 10.31
C GLU A 165 2.08 1.01 9.05
N MET A 166 1.77 2.30 9.20
CA MET A 166 1.43 3.19 8.08
C MET A 166 2.64 3.47 7.20
N ASP A 167 3.81 3.65 7.80
CA ASP A 167 5.07 3.80 7.07
C ASP A 167 5.36 2.54 6.25
N ARG A 168 5.18 1.34 6.84
CA ARG A 168 5.35 0.07 6.11
C ARG A 168 4.37 -0.05 4.96
N TRP A 169 3.11 0.33 5.17
CA TRP A 169 2.08 0.34 4.13
C TRP A 169 2.46 1.29 2.98
N ILE A 170 2.86 2.53 3.30
CA ILE A 170 3.29 3.51 2.29
C ILE A 170 4.49 2.98 1.51
N ILE A 171 5.50 2.42 2.19
CA ILE A 171 6.70 1.89 1.54
C ILE A 171 6.35 0.75 0.57
N LYS A 172 5.51 -0.20 1.01
CA LYS A 172 5.02 -1.32 0.19
C LYS A 172 4.36 -0.83 -1.10
N HIS A 173 3.38 0.07 -0.98
CA HIS A 173 2.64 0.57 -2.14
C HIS A 173 3.48 1.52 -3.02
N GLN A 174 4.36 2.31 -2.42
CA GLN A 174 5.27 3.20 -3.13
C GLN A 174 6.21 2.41 -4.05
N ILE A 175 6.73 1.28 -3.57
CA ILE A 175 7.59 0.40 -4.37
C ILE A 175 6.84 -0.20 -5.54
N SER A 176 5.60 -0.65 -5.33
CA SER A 176 4.77 -1.17 -6.41
C SER A 176 4.56 -0.13 -7.53
N ILE A 177 4.28 1.12 -7.16
CA ILE A 177 4.12 2.24 -8.11
C ILE A 177 5.44 2.55 -8.83
N LEU A 178 6.54 2.69 -8.08
CA LEU A 178 7.87 3.01 -8.61
C LEU A 178 8.50 1.88 -9.44
N SER A 179 7.94 0.68 -9.39
CA SER A 179 8.39 -0.45 -10.20
C SER A 179 7.73 -0.50 -11.58
N SER A 180 7.06 0.58 -11.98
CA SER A 180 6.68 0.83 -13.37
C SER A 180 7.89 1.28 -14.20
N GLU A 181 7.80 1.14 -15.53
CA GLU A 181 8.84 1.61 -16.46
C GLU A 181 8.89 3.14 -16.62
N GLU A 182 7.90 3.85 -16.06
CA GLU A 182 7.75 5.29 -16.18
C GLU A 182 8.51 6.06 -15.10
N ILE A 183 9.03 7.23 -15.46
CA ILE A 183 9.66 8.14 -14.50
C ILE A 183 8.55 8.92 -13.78
N ILE A 184 8.17 8.46 -12.60
CA ILE A 184 7.10 9.07 -11.79
C ILE A 184 7.65 10.23 -10.94
N SER A 185 6.99 11.40 -11.01
CA SER A 185 7.32 12.54 -10.14
C SER A 185 6.86 12.34 -8.70
N GLU A 186 7.48 13.04 -7.75
CA GLU A 186 7.08 12.99 -6.33
C GLU A 186 5.60 13.37 -6.12
N ARG A 187 5.08 14.31 -6.91
CA ARG A 187 3.65 14.70 -6.89
C ARG A 187 2.74 13.59 -7.44
N GLN A 188 3.10 12.97 -8.57
CA GLN A 188 2.34 11.86 -9.13
C GLN A 188 2.32 10.67 -8.16
N LEU A 189 3.47 10.35 -7.56
CA LEU A 189 3.60 9.29 -6.57
C LEU A 189 2.67 9.50 -5.37
N ARG A 190 2.62 10.73 -4.81
CA ARG A 190 1.68 11.07 -3.75
C ARG A 190 0.22 10.92 -4.17
N ASN A 191 -0.12 11.31 -5.40
CA ASN A 191 -1.48 11.21 -5.91
C ASN A 191 -1.91 9.74 -6.07
N GLU A 192 -1.05 8.89 -6.62
CA GLU A 192 -1.34 7.46 -6.77
C GLU A 192 -1.47 6.73 -5.43
N LEU A 193 -0.63 7.09 -4.45
CA LEU A 193 -0.76 6.59 -3.08
C LEU A 193 -2.06 7.06 -2.42
N HIS A 194 -2.46 8.31 -2.61
CA HIS A 194 -3.76 8.82 -2.15
C HIS A 194 -4.93 8.08 -2.80
N GLN A 195 -4.86 7.84 -4.10
CA GLN A 195 -5.90 7.08 -4.80
C GLN A 195 -6.01 5.66 -4.26
N THR A 196 -4.87 5.00 -4.02
CA THR A 196 -4.84 3.66 -3.43
C THR A 196 -5.40 3.66 -2.01
N PHE A 197 -5.05 4.67 -1.21
CA PHE A 197 -5.58 4.86 0.13
C PHE A 197 -7.10 5.08 0.12
N ASN A 198 -7.61 5.99 -0.70
CA ASN A 198 -9.04 6.28 -0.79
C ASN A 198 -9.82 5.06 -1.28
N ARG A 199 -9.30 4.32 -2.28
CA ARG A 199 -9.89 3.05 -2.74
C ARG A 199 -10.09 2.03 -1.62
N LEU A 200 -9.22 2.02 -0.61
CA LEU A 200 -9.34 1.14 0.56
C LEU A 200 -10.23 1.74 1.66
N LYS A 201 -10.03 3.02 1.94
CA LYS A 201 -10.72 3.76 3.01
C LYS A 201 -12.22 3.84 2.77
N ASP A 202 -12.62 4.11 1.53
CA ASP A 202 -14.00 4.43 1.19
C ASP A 202 -14.89 3.18 1.05
N GLN A 203 -14.31 1.98 1.18
CA GLN A 203 -15.07 0.74 1.10
C GLN A 203 -15.85 0.50 2.40
N PRO A 204 -17.10 0.02 2.34
CA PRO A 204 -17.85 -0.40 3.53
C PRO A 204 -17.11 -1.52 4.28
N VAL A 205 -17.10 -1.49 5.61
CA VAL A 205 -16.38 -2.50 6.42
C VAL A 205 -17.04 -3.88 6.30
N ASP A 206 -18.37 -3.90 6.30
CA ASP A 206 -19.16 -5.13 6.39
C ASP A 206 -19.02 -6.01 5.13
N THR A 207 -19.04 -5.42 3.94
CA THR A 207 -18.97 -6.18 2.66
C THR A 207 -17.54 -6.35 2.14
N PHE A 208 -16.56 -5.61 2.66
CA PHE A 208 -15.20 -5.57 2.07
C PHE A 208 -14.54 -6.93 1.93
N SER A 209 -14.69 -7.79 2.94
CA SER A 209 -14.10 -9.13 2.90
C SER A 209 -14.77 -10.02 1.85
N GLU A 210 -16.08 -9.87 1.67
CA GLU A 210 -16.86 -10.62 0.69
C GLU A 210 -16.52 -10.15 -0.73
N ASP A 211 -16.51 -8.83 -0.94
CA ASP A 211 -16.14 -8.21 -2.22
C ASP A 211 -14.73 -8.60 -2.65
N CYS A 212 -13.76 -8.53 -1.74
CA CYS A 212 -12.40 -8.96 -2.02
C CYS A 212 -12.33 -10.46 -2.32
N THR A 213 -13.13 -11.29 -1.64
CA THR A 213 -13.16 -12.75 -1.88
C THR A 213 -13.70 -13.06 -3.27
N LEU A 214 -14.81 -12.43 -3.66
CA LEU A 214 -15.40 -12.60 -4.99
C LEU A 214 -14.43 -12.17 -6.09
N VAL A 215 -13.79 -11.01 -5.94
CA VAL A 215 -12.80 -10.52 -6.91
C VAL A 215 -11.59 -11.45 -6.98
N ALA A 216 -11.04 -11.88 -5.85
CA ALA A 216 -9.89 -12.78 -5.82
C ALA A 216 -10.20 -14.14 -6.45
N ALA A 217 -11.35 -14.72 -6.09
CA ALA A 217 -11.81 -15.98 -6.65
C ALA A 217 -12.07 -15.87 -8.15
N HIS A 218 -12.67 -14.76 -8.62
CA HIS A 218 -12.88 -14.53 -10.05
C HIS A 218 -11.56 -14.48 -10.82
N LEU A 219 -10.63 -13.62 -10.38
CA LEU A 219 -9.36 -13.42 -11.06
C LEU A 219 -8.55 -14.72 -11.13
N TYR A 220 -8.41 -15.43 -10.00
CA TYR A 220 -7.62 -16.65 -9.99
C TYR A 220 -8.30 -17.82 -10.69
N SER A 221 -9.60 -18.04 -10.51
CA SER A 221 -10.29 -19.14 -11.17
C SER A 221 -10.26 -18.99 -12.70
N GLN A 222 -10.43 -17.77 -13.21
CA GLN A 222 -10.30 -17.48 -14.64
C GLN A 222 -8.86 -17.71 -15.14
N ALA A 223 -7.86 -17.27 -14.37
CA ALA A 223 -6.45 -17.51 -14.67
C ALA A 223 -6.12 -19.01 -14.70
N TYR A 224 -6.59 -19.76 -13.70
CA TYR A 224 -6.38 -21.19 -13.56
C TYR A 224 -6.98 -21.95 -14.75
N GLN A 225 -8.23 -21.65 -15.14
CA GLN A 225 -8.86 -22.29 -16.31
C GLN A 225 -8.08 -22.05 -17.60
N ARG A 226 -7.54 -20.84 -17.80
CA ARG A 226 -6.75 -20.55 -19.01
C ARG A 226 -5.42 -21.29 -19.06
N ALA A 227 -4.80 -21.54 -17.91
CA ALA A 227 -3.44 -22.06 -17.85
C ALA A 227 -3.32 -23.55 -17.50
N LYS A 228 -4.30 -24.09 -16.75
CA LYS A 228 -4.27 -25.43 -16.15
C LYS A 228 -5.64 -26.14 -16.20
N ALA A 229 -6.59 -25.74 -17.05
CA ALA A 229 -7.87 -26.42 -17.15
C ALA A 229 -7.68 -27.93 -17.36
N PRO A 230 -8.19 -28.79 -16.47
CA PRO A 230 -8.16 -30.22 -16.70
C PRO A 230 -9.05 -30.54 -17.90
N ALA A 231 -8.61 -31.49 -18.73
CA ALA A 231 -9.44 -32.04 -19.80
C ALA A 231 -10.61 -32.81 -19.17
N MET A 232 -11.77 -32.14 -19.06
CA MET A 232 -12.99 -32.71 -18.52
C MET A 232 -13.95 -33.05 -19.66
N THR A 233 -14.55 -34.23 -19.61
CA THR A 233 -15.64 -34.63 -20.50
C THR A 233 -16.88 -33.77 -20.29
N ASP A 234 -17.76 -33.68 -21.29
CA ASP A 234 -19.02 -32.94 -21.18
C ASP A 234 -19.88 -33.43 -20.01
N LEU A 235 -19.86 -34.74 -19.74
CA LEU A 235 -20.56 -35.35 -18.61
C LEU A 235 -20.01 -34.86 -17.27
N GLN A 236 -18.69 -34.81 -17.11
CA GLN A 236 -18.04 -34.30 -15.91
C GLN A 236 -18.31 -32.81 -15.70
N GLN A 237 -18.22 -32.01 -16.77
CA GLN A 237 -18.56 -30.59 -16.70
C GLN A 237 -20.03 -30.36 -16.35
N LYS A 238 -20.94 -31.20 -16.87
CA LYS A 238 -22.37 -31.15 -16.54
C LYS A 238 -22.62 -31.55 -15.08
N ALA A 239 -21.91 -32.56 -14.56
CA ALA A 239 -22.01 -32.97 -13.17
C ALA A 239 -21.58 -31.84 -12.21
N ILE A 240 -20.44 -31.18 -12.49
CA ILE A 240 -19.98 -30.02 -11.72
C ILE A 240 -21.01 -28.88 -11.78
N ARG A 241 -21.50 -28.56 -12.99
CA ARG A 241 -22.53 -27.53 -13.20
C ARG A 241 -23.77 -27.77 -12.36
N ASN A 242 -24.30 -28.99 -12.40
CA ASN A 242 -25.48 -29.36 -11.64
C ASN A 242 -25.22 -29.32 -10.12
N PHE A 243 -24.05 -29.78 -9.68
CA PHE A 243 -23.66 -29.75 -8.28
C PHE A 243 -23.55 -28.33 -7.73
N VAL A 244 -22.95 -27.41 -8.51
CA VAL A 244 -22.92 -25.98 -8.20
C VAL A 244 -24.33 -25.39 -8.19
N GLY A 245 -25.14 -25.70 -9.19
CA GLY A 245 -26.53 -25.23 -9.30
C GLY A 245 -27.39 -25.62 -8.09
N CYS A 246 -27.17 -26.80 -7.50
CA CYS A 246 -27.86 -27.22 -6.27
C CYS A 246 -27.61 -26.27 -5.08
N GLN A 247 -26.44 -25.62 -5.03
CA GLN A 247 -26.08 -24.69 -3.96
C GLN A 247 -26.40 -23.22 -4.31
N MET A 248 -26.88 -22.91 -5.51
CA MET A 248 -27.24 -21.54 -5.90
C MET A 248 -28.51 -21.00 -5.21
N ARG A 249 -29.24 -21.84 -4.49
CA ARG A 249 -30.43 -21.46 -3.73
C ARG A 249 -30.11 -20.67 -2.46
N PHE A 250 -28.85 -20.64 -2.02
CA PHE A 250 -28.40 -19.82 -0.91
C PHE A 250 -28.01 -18.42 -1.42
N SER A 251 -28.34 -17.36 -0.66
CA SER A 251 -28.26 -15.98 -1.14
C SER A 251 -26.84 -15.40 -1.23
N ASN A 252 -25.91 -15.84 -0.38
CA ASN A 252 -24.55 -15.30 -0.35
C ASN A 252 -23.59 -16.17 -1.19
N ILE A 253 -23.12 -15.63 -2.31
CA ILE A 253 -22.21 -16.32 -3.24
C ILE A 253 -20.91 -16.75 -2.55
N THR A 254 -20.36 -15.94 -1.64
CA THR A 254 -19.13 -16.33 -0.95
C THR A 254 -19.32 -17.46 0.04
N GLU A 255 -20.49 -17.54 0.67
CA GLU A 255 -20.88 -18.68 1.49
C GLU A 255 -21.05 -19.93 0.62
N VAL A 256 -21.75 -19.81 -0.51
CA VAL A 256 -21.92 -20.89 -1.49
C VAL A 256 -20.57 -21.45 -1.93
N GLY A 257 -19.62 -20.59 -2.28
CA GLY A 257 -18.27 -21.01 -2.69
C GLY A 257 -17.54 -21.80 -1.59
N ARG A 258 -17.57 -21.32 -0.33
CA ARG A 258 -16.97 -22.05 0.81
C ARG A 258 -17.64 -23.41 1.04
N ARG A 259 -18.97 -23.47 0.90
CA ARG A 259 -19.76 -24.69 1.05
C ARG A 259 -19.44 -25.69 -0.06
N LEU A 260 -19.35 -25.25 -1.30
CA LEU A 260 -18.97 -26.13 -2.41
C LEU A 260 -17.60 -26.77 -2.15
N CYS A 261 -16.63 -25.98 -1.68
CA CYS A 261 -15.29 -26.50 -1.37
C CYS A 261 -15.29 -27.50 -0.20
N SER A 262 -16.17 -27.35 0.79
CA SER A 262 -16.30 -28.31 1.90
C SER A 262 -17.11 -29.56 1.54
N LEU A 263 -18.13 -29.42 0.69
CA LEU A 263 -19.03 -30.51 0.31
C LEU A 263 -18.42 -31.42 -0.74
N TYR A 264 -17.63 -30.87 -1.67
CA TYR A 264 -17.10 -31.64 -2.80
C TYR A 264 -16.25 -32.86 -2.36
N PRO A 265 -15.32 -32.74 -1.38
CA PRO A 265 -14.59 -33.90 -0.87
C PRO A 265 -15.49 -34.94 -0.17
N LEU A 266 -16.60 -34.52 0.44
CA LEU A 266 -17.58 -35.42 1.06
C LEU A 266 -18.41 -36.13 -0.02
N ALA A 267 -18.83 -35.39 -1.05
CA ALA A 267 -19.60 -35.87 -2.18
C ALA A 267 -18.84 -36.96 -2.96
N LEU A 268 -17.53 -36.80 -3.14
CA LEU A 268 -16.67 -37.81 -3.78
C LEU A 268 -16.59 -39.15 -3.00
N LYS A 269 -16.84 -39.13 -1.69
CA LYS A 269 -16.80 -40.32 -0.84
C LYS A 269 -18.14 -41.05 -0.76
N LEU A 270 -19.19 -40.49 -1.36
CA LEU A 270 -20.52 -41.08 -1.27
C LEU A 270 -20.60 -42.42 -2.02
N PRO A 271 -21.24 -43.43 -1.42
CA PRO A 271 -21.49 -44.68 -2.12
C PRO A 271 -22.40 -44.46 -3.33
N LYS A 272 -22.02 -45.00 -4.49
CA LYS A 272 -22.72 -44.79 -5.77
C LYS A 272 -24.11 -45.43 -5.85
N ASN A 273 -24.40 -46.40 -4.97
CA ASN A 273 -25.61 -47.22 -4.96
C ASN A 273 -26.33 -47.15 -3.61
N ILE A 274 -26.72 -45.94 -3.17
CA ILE A 274 -27.53 -45.76 -1.96
C ILE A 274 -29.01 -45.99 -2.28
N CYS A 275 -29.69 -46.78 -1.45
CA CYS A 275 -31.14 -46.94 -1.52
C CYS A 275 -31.85 -45.62 -1.20
N LYS A 276 -32.67 -45.12 -2.14
CA LYS A 276 -33.42 -43.86 -2.00
C LYS A 276 -34.28 -43.82 -0.73
N GLU A 277 -34.92 -44.93 -0.38
CA GLU A 277 -35.75 -45.01 0.84
C GLU A 277 -34.92 -44.94 2.12
N LYS A 278 -33.75 -45.62 2.18
CA LYS A 278 -32.83 -45.48 3.33
C LYS A 278 -32.31 -44.05 3.46
N LEU A 279 -32.06 -43.37 2.34
CA LEU A 279 -31.61 -41.98 2.33
C LEU A 279 -32.69 -41.01 2.83
N LYS A 280 -33.96 -41.21 2.43
CA LYS A 280 -35.09 -40.42 2.98
C LYS A 280 -35.22 -40.58 4.50
N ILE A 281 -35.09 -41.80 5.01
CA ILE A 281 -35.12 -42.06 6.46
C ILE A 281 -33.97 -41.33 7.16
N ALA A 282 -32.76 -41.35 6.58
CA ALA A 282 -31.60 -40.64 7.12
C ALA A 282 -31.76 -39.12 7.09
N ILE A 283 -32.36 -38.57 6.03
CA ILE A 283 -32.69 -37.14 5.93
C ILE A 283 -33.69 -36.77 7.03
N ASN A 284 -34.78 -37.53 7.18
CA ASN A 284 -35.78 -37.29 8.22
C ASN A 284 -35.16 -37.34 9.62
N TYR A 285 -34.32 -38.35 9.89
CA TYR A 285 -33.56 -38.43 11.14
C TYR A 285 -32.72 -37.19 11.40
N THR A 286 -31.94 -36.76 10.40
CA THR A 286 -31.03 -35.61 10.53
C THR A 286 -31.78 -34.29 10.70
N TYR A 287 -32.88 -34.11 9.96
CA TYR A 287 -33.75 -32.94 10.07
C TYR A 287 -34.48 -32.89 11.41
N ALA A 288 -35.05 -34.01 11.86
CA ALA A 288 -35.69 -34.10 13.17
C ALA A 288 -34.71 -33.80 14.31
N LEU A 289 -33.48 -34.31 14.21
CA LEU A 289 -32.41 -34.04 15.16
C LEU A 289 -32.06 -32.55 15.21
N ALA A 290 -31.88 -31.91 14.06
CA ALA A 290 -31.51 -30.50 13.99
C ALA A 290 -32.67 -29.55 14.38
N CYS A 291 -33.93 -29.99 14.25
CA CYS A 291 -35.11 -29.24 14.69
C CYS A 291 -35.59 -29.57 16.11
N GLY A 292 -34.91 -30.47 16.84
CA GLY A 292 -35.32 -30.88 18.20
C GLY A 292 -36.66 -31.61 18.25
N ARG A 293 -37.02 -32.36 17.21
CA ARG A 293 -38.29 -33.11 17.09
C ARG A 293 -38.10 -34.59 17.46
N THR A 294 -39.21 -35.32 17.57
CA THR A 294 -39.20 -36.78 17.80
C THR A 294 -38.35 -37.48 16.74
N LEU A 295 -37.36 -38.24 17.20
CA LEU A 295 -36.37 -38.88 16.33
C LEU A 295 -36.94 -40.17 15.72
N PRO A 296 -36.97 -40.30 14.37
CA PRO A 296 -37.21 -41.60 13.75
C PRO A 296 -36.02 -42.55 14.00
N ALA A 297 -36.18 -43.83 13.65
CA ALA A 297 -35.07 -44.79 13.76
C ALA A 297 -33.89 -44.36 12.87
N CYS A 298 -32.68 -44.32 13.44
CA CYS A 298 -31.47 -44.00 12.70
C CYS A 298 -31.11 -45.18 11.78
N PRO A 299 -31.08 -45.01 10.45
CA PRO A 299 -30.67 -46.10 9.57
C PRO A 299 -29.17 -46.37 9.69
N ILE A 300 -28.71 -47.57 9.34
CA ILE A 300 -27.27 -47.86 9.30
C ILE A 300 -26.74 -47.46 7.92
N LEU A 301 -26.01 -46.34 7.87
CA LEU A 301 -25.38 -45.78 6.68
C LEU A 301 -23.95 -45.31 6.98
N ASP A 302 -23.15 -45.10 5.93
CA ASP A 302 -21.77 -44.61 6.04
C ASP A 302 -21.70 -43.23 6.73
N THR A 303 -20.69 -43.02 7.56
CA THR A 303 -20.46 -41.74 8.28
C THR A 303 -20.36 -40.53 7.36
N SER A 304 -19.85 -40.69 6.14
CA SER A 304 -19.76 -39.63 5.12
C SER A 304 -21.14 -39.10 4.69
N ILE A 305 -22.15 -39.97 4.66
CA ILE A 305 -23.54 -39.60 4.35
C ILE A 305 -24.07 -38.67 5.45
N TYR A 306 -23.91 -39.04 6.72
CA TYR A 306 -24.34 -38.20 7.84
C TYR A 306 -23.56 -36.88 7.94
N ALA A 307 -22.27 -36.88 7.62
CA ALA A 307 -21.48 -35.65 7.58
C ALA A 307 -22.03 -34.66 6.55
N LEU A 308 -22.35 -35.13 5.34
CA LEU A 308 -22.94 -34.31 4.29
C LEU A 308 -24.36 -33.86 4.64
N LEU A 309 -25.21 -34.78 5.14
CA LEU A 309 -26.57 -34.46 5.59
C LEU A 309 -26.55 -33.40 6.69
N ASN A 310 -25.75 -33.58 7.75
CA ASN A 310 -25.63 -32.61 8.83
C ASN A 310 -25.21 -31.23 8.31
N THR A 311 -24.19 -31.18 7.45
CA THR A 311 -23.69 -29.92 6.88
C THR A 311 -24.78 -29.18 6.10
N GLN A 312 -25.56 -29.88 5.30
CA GLN A 312 -26.63 -29.28 4.49
C GLN A 312 -27.89 -28.95 5.30
N VAL A 313 -28.32 -29.84 6.20
CA VAL A 313 -29.52 -29.65 7.02
C VAL A 313 -29.36 -28.46 7.97
N ILE A 314 -28.22 -28.34 8.66
CA ILE A 314 -27.93 -27.19 9.54
C ILE A 314 -28.02 -25.89 8.76
N ALA A 315 -27.45 -25.88 7.56
CA ALA A 315 -27.48 -24.74 6.67
C ALA A 315 -28.89 -24.37 6.18
N LEU A 316 -29.73 -25.36 5.86
CA LEU A 316 -31.10 -25.15 5.40
C LEU A 316 -32.00 -24.66 6.53
N ILE A 317 -31.81 -25.17 7.75
CA ILE A 317 -32.56 -24.74 8.94
C ILE A 317 -32.22 -23.30 9.34
N GLY A 318 -31.03 -22.81 8.99
CA GLY A 318 -30.65 -21.41 9.19
C GLY A 318 -31.41 -20.40 8.31
N GLN A 319 -32.18 -20.85 7.31
CA GLN A 319 -32.95 -19.97 6.43
C GLN A 319 -34.27 -19.50 7.08
N LYS A 320 -34.74 -18.31 6.69
CA LYS A 320 -36.06 -17.78 7.06
C LYS A 320 -36.89 -17.51 5.78
N PRO A 321 -38.07 -18.13 5.61
CA PRO A 321 -38.73 -19.10 6.49
C PRO A 321 -38.02 -20.46 6.55
N LEU A 322 -38.30 -21.24 7.60
CA LEU A 322 -37.75 -22.58 7.77
C LEU A 322 -38.29 -23.52 6.67
N PRO A 323 -37.43 -24.23 5.92
CA PRO A 323 -37.87 -25.14 4.88
C PRO A 323 -38.59 -26.36 5.47
N THR A 324 -39.59 -26.88 4.76
CA THR A 324 -40.31 -28.09 5.17
C THR A 324 -39.43 -29.33 5.00
N LEU A 325 -39.80 -30.44 5.66
CA LEU A 325 -39.09 -31.72 5.47
C LEU A 325 -39.15 -32.18 4.00
N GLU A 326 -40.23 -31.90 3.29
CA GLU A 326 -40.38 -32.24 1.87
C GLU A 326 -39.39 -31.45 1.01
N ASP A 327 -39.25 -30.14 1.26
CA ASP A 327 -38.29 -29.27 0.56
C ASP A 327 -36.85 -29.74 0.80
N VAL A 328 -36.52 -30.02 2.07
CA VAL A 328 -35.19 -30.53 2.46
C VAL A 328 -34.92 -31.88 1.82
N THR A 329 -35.91 -32.77 1.81
CA THR A 329 -35.77 -34.10 1.21
C THR A 329 -35.56 -34.02 -0.30
N ALA A 330 -36.34 -33.19 -1.00
CA ALA A 330 -36.20 -33.00 -2.45
C ALA A 330 -34.80 -32.46 -2.79
N LEU A 331 -34.34 -31.43 -2.08
CA LEU A 331 -33.05 -30.79 -2.32
C LEU A 331 -31.86 -31.72 -2.04
N LEU A 332 -31.91 -32.47 -0.94
CA LEU A 332 -30.84 -33.42 -0.62
C LEU A 332 -30.82 -34.58 -1.62
N LEU A 333 -31.97 -35.12 -2.01
CA LEU A 333 -32.01 -36.16 -3.05
C LEU A 333 -31.41 -35.67 -4.39
N GLU A 334 -31.67 -34.41 -4.77
CA GLU A 334 -31.09 -33.77 -5.95
C GLU A 334 -29.56 -33.65 -5.82
N LEU A 335 -29.06 -33.20 -4.66
CA LEU A 335 -27.63 -33.09 -4.36
C LEU A 335 -26.92 -34.45 -4.44
N PHE A 336 -27.50 -35.51 -3.87
CA PHE A 336 -26.96 -36.86 -3.94
C PHE A 336 -26.95 -37.42 -5.38
N ALA A 337 -27.98 -37.11 -6.17
CA ALA A 337 -28.01 -37.48 -7.59
C ALA A 337 -26.88 -36.81 -8.37
N CYS A 338 -26.62 -35.52 -8.11
CA CYS A 338 -25.55 -34.76 -8.75
C CYS A 338 -24.15 -35.20 -8.27
N ALA A 339 -24.01 -35.60 -7.02
CA ALA A 339 -22.75 -36.04 -6.43
C ALA A 339 -22.21 -37.35 -7.03
N LYS A 340 -23.10 -38.23 -7.51
CA LYS A 340 -22.75 -39.56 -8.02
C LYS A 340 -21.75 -39.53 -9.19
N ASP A 341 -21.88 -38.51 -10.04
CA ASP A 341 -21.13 -38.37 -11.29
C ASP A 341 -19.98 -37.36 -11.18
N LEU A 342 -19.63 -36.92 -9.97
CA LEU A 342 -18.55 -35.97 -9.77
C LEU A 342 -17.17 -36.60 -10.10
N PRO A 343 -16.36 -35.92 -10.93
CA PRO A 343 -14.99 -36.34 -11.19
C PRO A 343 -14.08 -36.09 -9.99
N VAL A 344 -12.98 -36.84 -9.85
CA VAL A 344 -11.86 -36.48 -8.98
C VAL A 344 -10.97 -35.49 -9.74
N ILE A 345 -10.78 -34.29 -9.19
CA ILE A 345 -10.01 -33.22 -9.85
C ILE A 345 -9.00 -32.58 -8.90
N GLU A 346 -7.81 -32.29 -9.41
CA GLU A 346 -6.80 -31.47 -8.74
C GLU A 346 -7.23 -30.00 -8.70
N GLU A 347 -7.05 -29.32 -7.56
CA GLU A 347 -7.51 -27.93 -7.34
C GLU A 347 -9.02 -27.73 -7.63
N ALA A 348 -9.85 -28.68 -7.19
CA ALA A 348 -11.30 -28.64 -7.37
C ALA A 348 -11.93 -27.31 -6.89
N SER A 349 -11.41 -26.70 -5.82
CA SER A 349 -11.90 -25.41 -5.31
C SER A 349 -11.87 -24.33 -6.40
N ALA A 350 -10.77 -24.19 -7.16
CA ALA A 350 -10.68 -23.17 -8.21
C ALA A 350 -11.71 -23.39 -9.33
N ILE A 351 -12.02 -24.65 -9.67
CA ILE A 351 -13.00 -25.01 -10.69
C ILE A 351 -14.43 -24.76 -10.21
N LEU A 352 -14.74 -25.14 -8.96
CA LEU A 352 -16.04 -24.91 -8.35
C LEU A 352 -16.34 -23.41 -8.26
N TRP A 353 -15.35 -22.60 -7.90
CA TRP A 353 -15.49 -21.14 -7.90
C TRP A 353 -15.65 -20.55 -9.30
N HIS A 354 -14.93 -21.09 -10.30
CA HIS A 354 -15.11 -20.67 -11.69
C HIS A 354 -16.55 -20.85 -12.14
N GLU A 355 -17.09 -22.06 -11.92
CA GLU A 355 -18.43 -22.43 -12.33
C GLU A 355 -19.49 -21.66 -11.54
N LEU A 356 -19.29 -21.50 -10.23
CA LEU A 356 -20.15 -20.68 -9.38
C LEU A 356 -20.25 -19.24 -9.90
N ILE A 357 -19.12 -18.61 -10.22
CA ILE A 357 -19.10 -17.22 -10.71
C ILE A 357 -19.71 -17.12 -12.11
N ALA A 358 -19.49 -18.13 -12.97
CA ALA A 358 -20.08 -18.18 -14.31
C ALA A 358 -21.62 -18.27 -14.27
N GLN A 359 -22.17 -19.05 -13.31
CA GLN A 359 -23.62 -19.18 -13.11
C GLN A 359 -24.22 -17.97 -12.39
N ALA A 360 -23.57 -17.52 -11.31
CA ALA A 360 -24.08 -16.44 -10.46
C ALA A 360 -23.96 -15.05 -11.10
N LYS A 361 -22.96 -14.85 -11.98
CA LYS A 361 -22.64 -13.58 -12.63
C LYS A 361 -22.66 -12.37 -11.66
N PRO A 362 -21.92 -12.44 -10.53
CA PRO A 362 -21.92 -11.37 -9.54
C PRO A 362 -21.41 -10.05 -10.13
N GLN A 363 -21.95 -8.94 -9.66
CA GLN A 363 -21.40 -7.63 -9.94
C GLN A 363 -20.09 -7.46 -9.14
N LEU A 364 -18.96 -7.53 -9.83
CA LEU A 364 -17.64 -7.37 -9.19
C LEU A 364 -17.36 -5.89 -8.90
N ASN A 365 -16.81 -5.64 -7.71
CA ASN A 365 -16.34 -4.31 -7.33
C ASN A 365 -15.07 -3.94 -8.11
N GLN A 366 -15.24 -3.22 -9.22
CA GLN A 366 -14.18 -2.81 -10.14
C GLN A 366 -13.07 -2.01 -9.45
N THR A 367 -13.39 -1.28 -8.39
CA THR A 367 -12.40 -0.45 -7.67
C THR A 367 -11.37 -1.28 -6.90
N LEU A 368 -11.73 -2.52 -6.54
CA LEU A 368 -10.88 -3.44 -5.79
C LEU A 368 -10.00 -4.31 -6.69
N ILE A 369 -10.36 -4.49 -7.96
CA ILE A 369 -9.65 -5.39 -8.90
C ILE A 369 -8.12 -5.15 -8.89
N PRO A 370 -7.62 -3.91 -9.10
CA PRO A 370 -6.17 -3.70 -9.18
C PRO A 370 -5.45 -4.02 -7.86
N LEU A 371 -6.11 -3.80 -6.73
CA LEU A 371 -5.55 -4.04 -5.40
C LEU A 371 -5.50 -5.53 -5.08
N VAL A 372 -6.60 -6.24 -5.37
CA VAL A 372 -6.71 -7.68 -5.17
C VAL A 372 -5.75 -8.42 -6.10
N GLU A 373 -5.68 -8.03 -7.37
CA GLU A 373 -4.77 -8.62 -8.36
C GLU A 373 -3.31 -8.50 -7.92
N MET A 374 -2.86 -7.32 -7.50
CA MET A 374 -1.50 -7.11 -6.97
C MET A 374 -1.22 -7.98 -5.75
N THR A 375 -2.15 -8.03 -4.78
CA THR A 375 -1.96 -8.79 -3.54
C THR A 375 -1.95 -10.30 -3.77
N LEU A 376 -2.79 -10.76 -4.71
CA LEU A 376 -2.87 -12.16 -5.10
C LEU A 376 -1.59 -12.59 -5.84
N ALA A 377 -1.11 -11.77 -6.78
CA ALA A 377 0.16 -12.00 -7.46
C ALA A 377 1.35 -12.02 -6.47
N ASP A 378 1.38 -11.11 -5.48
CA ASP A 378 2.41 -11.07 -4.45
C ASP A 378 2.42 -12.35 -3.59
N THR A 379 1.24 -12.86 -3.24
CA THR A 379 1.09 -14.09 -2.46
C THR A 379 1.57 -15.30 -3.25
N LEU A 380 1.20 -15.38 -4.53
CA LEU A 380 1.64 -16.45 -5.42
C LEU A 380 3.14 -16.39 -5.75
N CYS A 381 3.76 -15.21 -5.83
CA CYS A 381 5.21 -15.11 -6.04
C CYS A 381 6.00 -15.69 -4.85
N ASN A 382 5.48 -15.51 -3.63
CA ASN A 382 6.08 -16.10 -2.43
C ASN A 382 5.97 -17.63 -2.41
N ASN A 383 4.83 -18.18 -2.84
CA ASN A 383 4.59 -19.61 -2.93
C ASN A 383 3.69 -19.94 -4.13
N PRO A 384 4.27 -20.31 -5.31
CA PRO A 384 3.49 -20.59 -6.51
C PRO A 384 2.61 -21.85 -6.45
N LYS A 385 2.83 -22.70 -5.44
CA LYS A 385 2.10 -23.97 -5.23
C LYS A 385 1.14 -23.93 -4.04
N ILE A 386 0.83 -22.73 -3.54
CA ILE A 386 -0.14 -22.56 -2.46
C ILE A 386 -1.53 -23.06 -2.91
N PRO A 387 -2.22 -23.89 -2.09
CA PRO A 387 -3.58 -24.32 -2.41
C PRO A 387 -4.53 -23.13 -2.53
N PHE A 388 -5.53 -23.22 -3.41
CA PHE A 388 -6.45 -22.11 -3.69
C PHE A 388 -7.13 -21.53 -2.43
N ASP A 389 -7.59 -22.37 -1.51
CA ASP A 389 -8.29 -21.91 -0.31
C ASP A 389 -7.37 -21.13 0.64
N ASP A 390 -6.09 -21.52 0.71
CA ASP A 390 -5.08 -20.81 1.48
C ASP A 390 -4.66 -19.52 0.79
N LEU A 391 -4.59 -19.52 -0.54
CA LEU A 391 -4.34 -18.31 -1.33
C LEU A 391 -5.39 -17.24 -1.07
N LEU A 392 -6.67 -17.61 -1.16
CA LEU A 392 -7.77 -16.70 -0.85
C LEU A 392 -7.65 -16.19 0.59
N ARG A 393 -7.47 -17.09 1.55
CA ARG A 393 -7.39 -16.71 2.97
C ARG A 393 -6.25 -15.71 3.24
N GLN A 394 -5.06 -15.97 2.72
CA GLN A 394 -3.90 -15.09 2.89
C GLN A 394 -4.12 -13.73 2.22
N THR A 395 -4.61 -13.73 0.97
CA THR A 395 -4.91 -12.50 0.23
C THR A 395 -5.89 -11.62 0.99
N ILE A 396 -7.00 -12.19 1.48
CA ILE A 396 -8.03 -11.46 2.24
C ILE A 396 -7.53 -11.03 3.62
N ALA A 397 -6.67 -11.81 4.28
CA ALA A 397 -6.04 -11.41 5.53
C ALA A 397 -5.14 -10.17 5.33
N THR A 398 -4.32 -10.16 4.29
CA THR A 398 -3.46 -9.01 3.94
C THR A 398 -4.29 -7.76 3.63
N LEU A 399 -5.32 -7.87 2.80
CA LEU A 399 -6.18 -6.74 2.44
C LEU A 399 -6.93 -6.18 3.65
N ARG A 400 -7.40 -7.04 4.58
CA ARG A 400 -8.01 -6.59 5.83
C ARG A 400 -7.02 -5.85 6.73
N ALA A 401 -5.76 -6.33 6.81
CA ALA A 401 -4.72 -5.64 7.55
C ALA A 401 -4.45 -4.25 6.96
N ASP A 402 -4.29 -4.17 5.63
CA ASP A 402 -4.10 -2.91 4.92
C ASP A 402 -5.27 -1.94 5.17
N LYS A 403 -6.52 -2.42 5.11
CA LYS A 403 -7.72 -1.61 5.42
C LYS A 403 -7.73 -1.08 6.86
N ARG A 404 -7.34 -1.88 7.85
CA ARG A 404 -7.29 -1.46 9.26
C ARG A 404 -6.25 -0.36 9.48
N ILE A 405 -5.08 -0.48 8.86
CA ILE A 405 -4.02 0.54 8.91
C ILE A 405 -4.54 1.86 8.34
N VAL A 406 -5.18 1.80 7.17
CA VAL A 406 -5.76 2.96 6.48
C VAL A 406 -6.88 3.65 7.29
N GLY A 407 -7.67 2.88 8.05
CA GLY A 407 -8.79 3.39 8.83
C GLY A 407 -8.39 4.20 10.08
N THR A 408 -7.13 4.16 10.52
CA THR A 408 -6.73 4.65 11.85
C THR A 408 -5.74 5.82 11.85
N GLN A 409 -5.08 6.14 10.73
CA GLN A 409 -3.93 7.06 10.71
C GLN A 409 -4.05 8.20 9.69
N ASN A 410 -3.35 9.31 9.97
CA ASN A 410 -3.28 10.48 9.08
C ASN A 410 -2.24 10.27 7.98
N LEU A 411 -2.67 9.72 6.83
CA LEU A 411 -1.84 9.49 5.63
C LEU A 411 -0.95 10.68 5.24
N ASN A 412 -1.49 11.90 5.29
CA ASN A 412 -0.82 13.07 4.74
C ASN A 412 0.50 13.41 5.45
N ALA A 413 0.58 13.16 6.76
CA ALA A 413 1.79 13.38 7.53
C ALA A 413 2.91 12.42 7.11
N HIS A 414 2.57 11.14 6.90
CA HIS A 414 3.52 10.09 6.57
C HIS A 414 3.95 10.13 5.09
N LEU A 415 3.04 10.42 4.17
CA LEU A 415 3.38 10.47 2.74
C LEU A 415 4.52 11.42 2.43
N ARG A 416 4.51 12.63 3.03
CA ARG A 416 5.53 13.65 2.79
C ARG A 416 6.93 13.23 3.25
N ILE A 417 7.03 12.24 4.13
CA ILE A 417 8.30 11.67 4.61
C ILE A 417 8.86 10.69 3.57
N TRP A 418 8.01 9.81 3.04
CA TRP A 418 8.46 8.68 2.21
C TRP A 418 8.48 8.97 0.71
N THR A 419 7.51 9.74 0.18
CA THR A 419 7.46 10.00 -1.27
C THR A 419 8.68 10.77 -1.76
N VAL A 420 9.28 11.58 -0.89
CA VAL A 420 10.48 12.36 -1.20
C VAL A 420 11.73 11.51 -1.40
N GLN A 421 11.70 10.24 -0.98
CA GLN A 421 12.77 9.28 -1.19
C GLN A 421 12.80 8.74 -2.63
N GLY A 422 11.65 8.75 -3.33
CA GLY A 422 11.52 8.19 -4.68
C GLY A 422 12.08 6.76 -4.77
N ASP A 423 12.81 6.48 -5.87
CA ASP A 423 13.43 5.18 -6.15
C ASP A 423 14.51 4.77 -5.14
N MET A 424 15.07 5.70 -4.36
CA MET A 424 16.04 5.35 -3.32
C MET A 424 15.40 4.49 -2.21
N LEU A 425 14.06 4.40 -2.18
CA LEU A 425 13.34 3.59 -1.22
C LEU A 425 13.66 2.09 -1.36
N HIS A 426 14.01 1.62 -2.56
CA HIS A 426 14.37 0.22 -2.82
C HIS A 426 15.58 -0.26 -2.01
N ARG A 427 16.42 0.63 -1.46
CA ARG A 427 17.53 0.27 -0.57
C ARG A 427 17.07 -0.17 0.84
N TRP A 428 15.85 0.23 1.22
CA TRP A 428 15.31 0.01 2.55
C TRP A 428 14.51 -1.27 2.65
N THR A 429 14.24 -1.91 1.52
CA THR A 429 13.41 -3.09 1.48
C THR A 429 14.21 -4.36 1.50
N CYS A 430 13.70 -5.32 2.27
CA CYS A 430 14.22 -6.66 2.33
C CYS A 430 13.21 -7.54 1.62
N PHE A 431 13.51 -7.93 0.38
CA PHE A 431 12.81 -9.03 -0.26
C PHE A 431 13.20 -10.35 0.42
N ASN A 432 12.28 -11.31 0.42
CA ASN A 432 12.57 -12.63 0.93
C ASN A 432 13.59 -13.30 0.00
N LYS A 433 14.82 -13.53 0.49
CA LYS A 433 15.89 -14.14 -0.30
C LYS A 433 15.60 -15.59 -0.68
N GLU A 434 14.67 -16.24 0.03
CA GLU A 434 14.25 -17.60 -0.27
C GLU A 434 13.23 -17.69 -1.40
N GLU A 435 12.60 -16.57 -1.78
CA GLU A 435 11.62 -16.51 -2.86
C GLU A 435 12.24 -16.95 -4.20
N GLN A 436 11.55 -17.84 -4.93
CA GLN A 436 12.03 -18.36 -6.21
C GLN A 436 12.28 -17.23 -7.22
N LEU A 437 11.38 -16.25 -7.29
CA LEU A 437 11.51 -15.09 -8.18
C LEU A 437 12.75 -14.26 -7.86
N TYR A 438 13.07 -14.07 -6.58
CA TYR A 438 14.25 -13.34 -6.14
C TYR A 438 15.55 -14.06 -6.52
N LYS A 439 15.60 -15.38 -6.30
CA LYS A 439 16.74 -16.23 -6.71
C LYS A 439 16.96 -16.16 -8.22
N ILE A 440 15.91 -16.34 -9.02
CA ILE A 440 15.98 -16.25 -10.49
C ILE A 440 16.50 -14.87 -10.93
N ALA A 441 15.99 -13.79 -10.33
CA ALA A 441 16.41 -12.43 -10.68
C ALA A 441 17.91 -12.19 -10.41
N LEU A 442 18.40 -12.60 -9.23
CA LEU A 442 19.81 -12.43 -8.88
C LEU A 442 20.75 -13.29 -9.72
N GLU A 443 20.42 -14.56 -9.92
CA GLU A 443 21.21 -15.47 -10.78
C GLU A 443 21.30 -14.92 -12.20
N THR A 444 20.19 -14.43 -12.74
CA THR A 444 20.13 -13.86 -14.09
C THR A 444 20.96 -12.58 -14.17
N ALA A 445 20.83 -11.69 -13.17
CA ALA A 445 21.63 -10.47 -13.10
C ALA A 445 23.14 -10.77 -13.06
N GLN A 446 23.57 -11.81 -12.34
CA GLN A 446 24.97 -12.24 -12.29
C GLN A 446 25.42 -12.87 -13.61
N LYS A 447 24.66 -13.84 -14.15
CA LYS A 447 24.98 -14.55 -15.40
C LYS A 447 25.19 -13.60 -16.56
N TYR A 448 24.30 -12.61 -16.70
CA TYR A 448 24.35 -11.65 -17.80
C TYR A 448 25.15 -10.37 -17.48
N LYS A 449 25.89 -10.34 -16.36
CA LYS A 449 26.70 -9.20 -15.94
C LYS A 449 25.92 -7.89 -15.95
N TYR A 450 24.69 -7.94 -15.45
CA TYR A 450 23.75 -6.81 -15.43
C TYR A 450 24.34 -5.60 -14.72
N PHE A 451 25.02 -5.81 -13.60
CA PHE A 451 25.64 -4.75 -12.81
C PHE A 451 26.84 -4.10 -13.51
N ASP A 452 27.44 -4.78 -14.50
CA ASP A 452 28.53 -4.25 -15.32
C ASP A 452 28.02 -3.49 -16.56
N GLY A 453 26.71 -3.28 -16.67
CA GLY A 453 26.11 -2.54 -17.79
C GLY A 453 25.96 -3.35 -19.08
N LYS A 454 26.07 -4.68 -19.05
CA LYS A 454 26.09 -5.53 -20.26
C LYS A 454 24.73 -5.79 -20.91
N ILE A 455 23.65 -5.73 -20.15
CA ILE A 455 22.26 -5.89 -20.63
C ILE A 455 21.39 -4.77 -20.07
N THR A 456 20.29 -4.36 -20.71
CA THR A 456 19.46 -3.26 -20.16
C THR A 456 18.60 -3.69 -18.97
N ASP A 457 18.03 -2.72 -18.24
CA ASP A 457 17.05 -3.02 -17.17
C ASP A 457 15.82 -3.75 -17.73
N ARG A 458 15.40 -3.36 -18.95
CA ARG A 458 14.27 -3.97 -19.66
C ARG A 458 14.58 -5.41 -20.07
N ASP A 459 15.76 -5.64 -20.64
CA ASP A 459 16.17 -6.98 -21.07
C ASP A 459 16.29 -7.93 -19.88
N LEU A 460 16.86 -7.46 -18.76
CA LEU A 460 16.91 -8.26 -17.53
C LEU A 460 15.50 -8.66 -17.08
N SER A 461 14.58 -7.70 -16.98
CA SER A 461 13.21 -7.97 -16.56
C SER A 461 12.49 -8.95 -17.47
N LEU A 462 12.72 -8.89 -18.79
CA LEU A 462 12.16 -9.84 -19.75
C LEU A 462 12.71 -11.25 -19.56
N VAL A 463 14.04 -11.40 -19.49
CA VAL A 463 14.67 -12.72 -19.30
C VAL A 463 14.27 -13.36 -17.96
N VAL A 464 14.17 -12.56 -16.89
CA VAL A 464 13.71 -13.04 -15.59
C VAL A 464 12.24 -13.47 -15.65
N ALA A 465 11.39 -12.69 -16.31
CA ALA A 465 9.98 -13.02 -16.50
C ALA A 465 9.81 -14.33 -17.28
N ASP A 466 10.49 -14.47 -18.42
CA ASP A 466 10.39 -15.67 -19.26
C ASP A 466 10.84 -16.92 -18.48
N ARG A 467 12.00 -16.86 -17.80
CA ARG A 467 12.49 -17.96 -16.97
C ARG A 467 11.54 -18.29 -15.82
N TYR A 468 10.90 -17.28 -15.21
CA TYR A 468 9.93 -17.51 -14.14
C TYR A 468 8.64 -18.17 -14.65
N PHE A 469 8.12 -17.73 -15.80
CA PHE A 469 6.90 -18.30 -16.39
C PHE A 469 7.12 -19.67 -17.02
N GLU A 470 8.31 -19.99 -17.50
CA GLU A 470 8.66 -21.36 -17.90
C GLU A 470 8.55 -22.33 -16.72
N LEU A 471 9.01 -21.92 -15.54
CA LEU A 471 8.92 -22.72 -14.32
C LEU A 471 7.52 -22.71 -13.69
N ASN A 472 6.75 -21.64 -13.92
CA ASN A 472 5.41 -21.47 -13.36
C ASN A 472 4.40 -20.98 -14.43
N PRO A 473 4.01 -21.83 -15.41
CA PRO A 473 3.15 -21.41 -16.52
C PRO A 473 1.79 -20.86 -16.08
N HIS A 474 1.26 -21.36 -14.96
CA HIS A 474 0.00 -20.89 -14.37
C HIS A 474 0.03 -19.45 -13.86
N MET A 475 1.21 -18.85 -13.77
CA MET A 475 1.38 -17.46 -13.36
C MET A 475 1.26 -16.47 -14.51
N ARG A 476 1.24 -16.92 -15.78
CA ARG A 476 1.13 -16.06 -16.97
C ARG A 476 -0.06 -15.08 -16.93
N PRO A 477 -1.25 -15.45 -16.44
CA PRO A 477 -2.36 -14.48 -16.34
C PRO A 477 -2.07 -13.28 -15.42
N PHE A 478 -1.10 -13.40 -14.51
CA PHE A 478 -0.65 -12.34 -13.60
C PHE A 478 0.63 -11.66 -14.09
N GLU A 479 0.90 -11.67 -15.41
CA GLU A 479 2.15 -11.18 -15.96
C GLU A 479 2.45 -9.72 -15.60
N ALA A 480 1.45 -8.84 -15.67
CA ALA A 480 1.63 -7.42 -15.37
C ALA A 480 2.10 -7.16 -13.92
N PRO A 481 1.42 -7.65 -12.86
CA PRO A 481 1.90 -7.46 -11.49
C PRO A 481 3.24 -8.17 -11.22
N ILE A 482 3.49 -9.33 -11.84
CA ILE A 482 4.77 -10.05 -11.69
C ILE A 482 5.93 -9.26 -12.31
N LYS A 483 5.75 -8.66 -13.49
CA LYS A 483 6.78 -7.80 -14.11
C LYS A 483 7.11 -6.57 -13.25
N LYS A 484 6.11 -5.99 -12.58
CA LYS A 484 6.36 -4.93 -11.59
C LYS A 484 7.20 -5.46 -10.43
N ARG A 485 6.86 -6.63 -9.88
CA ARG A 485 7.64 -7.26 -8.80
C ARG A 485 9.08 -7.58 -9.22
N ILE A 486 9.29 -8.09 -10.43
CA ILE A 486 10.62 -8.32 -11.01
C ILE A 486 11.42 -7.02 -11.06
N THR A 487 10.83 -5.95 -11.59
CA THR A 487 11.47 -4.63 -11.63
C THR A 487 11.84 -4.15 -10.23
N ALA A 488 10.94 -4.35 -9.26
CA ALA A 488 11.18 -4.00 -7.85
C ALA A 488 12.39 -4.74 -7.26
N ILE A 489 12.49 -6.04 -7.52
CA ILE A 489 13.58 -6.91 -7.11
C ILE A 489 14.90 -6.50 -7.79
N CYS A 490 14.89 -6.22 -9.09
CA CYS A 490 16.07 -5.81 -9.83
C CYS A 490 16.61 -4.46 -9.34
N LYS A 491 15.72 -3.48 -9.09
CA LYS A 491 16.08 -2.21 -8.46
C LYS A 491 16.65 -2.43 -7.07
N ASN A 492 16.03 -3.26 -6.24
CA ASN A 492 16.56 -3.59 -4.92
C ASN A 492 17.97 -4.20 -5.01
N ALA A 493 18.15 -5.20 -5.88
CA ALA A 493 19.46 -5.80 -6.12
C ALA A 493 20.50 -4.76 -6.54
N TRP A 494 20.14 -3.80 -7.40
CA TRP A 494 21.00 -2.67 -7.78
C TRP A 494 21.42 -1.81 -6.59
N TYR A 495 20.46 -1.43 -5.73
CA TYR A 495 20.76 -0.64 -4.54
C TYR A 495 21.60 -1.39 -3.50
N HIS A 496 21.57 -2.72 -3.48
CA HIS A 496 22.38 -3.55 -2.59
C HIS A 496 23.66 -4.10 -3.24
N TYR A 497 23.85 -3.92 -4.55
CA TYR A 497 25.05 -4.36 -5.24
C TYR A 497 26.29 -3.57 -4.77
N LYS A 498 27.39 -4.31 -4.61
CA LYS A 498 28.69 -3.91 -4.01
C LYS A 498 29.10 -2.47 -4.37
N SER A 499 28.84 -1.52 -3.46
CA SER A 499 29.41 -0.18 -3.60
C SER A 499 29.51 0.55 -2.27
N SER A 500 30.60 1.29 -2.08
CA SER A 500 30.75 2.36 -1.09
C SER A 500 30.00 3.65 -1.48
N GLU A 501 29.22 3.64 -2.56
CA GLU A 501 28.49 4.80 -3.06
C GLU A 501 27.26 5.16 -2.22
N ALA A 502 27.00 6.46 -2.09
CA ALA A 502 25.79 6.96 -1.47
C ALA A 502 24.56 6.66 -2.33
N PRO A 503 23.36 6.45 -1.75
CA PRO A 503 22.17 6.09 -2.52
C PRO A 503 21.76 7.11 -3.59
N ILE A 504 22.05 8.40 -3.38
CA ILE A 504 21.86 9.42 -4.43
C ILE A 504 22.78 9.21 -5.65
N GLN A 505 23.97 8.65 -5.46
CA GLN A 505 24.89 8.30 -6.56
C GLN A 505 24.35 7.10 -7.34
N LYS A 506 23.84 6.08 -6.65
CA LYS A 506 23.17 4.93 -7.27
C LYS A 506 21.95 5.32 -8.08
N LEU A 507 21.11 6.22 -7.54
CA LEU A 507 19.96 6.79 -8.25
C LEU A 507 20.41 7.50 -9.54
N LYS A 508 21.46 8.33 -9.46
CA LYS A 508 22.04 9.01 -10.63
C LYS A 508 22.54 8.02 -11.67
N ALA A 509 23.27 6.99 -11.26
CA ALA A 509 23.79 5.96 -12.14
C ALA A 509 22.67 5.20 -12.86
N TRP A 510 21.65 4.76 -12.10
CA TRP A 510 20.46 4.09 -12.62
C TRP A 510 19.76 4.94 -13.70
N HIS A 511 19.38 6.17 -13.38
CA HIS A 511 18.67 7.02 -14.35
C HIS A 511 19.56 7.47 -15.50
N THR A 512 20.89 7.55 -15.32
CA THR A 512 21.82 7.80 -16.42
C THR A 512 21.82 6.64 -17.41
N ARG A 513 21.84 5.39 -16.92
CA ARG A 513 21.74 4.19 -17.75
C ARG A 513 20.42 4.20 -18.52
N ARG A 514 19.29 4.38 -17.82
CA ARG A 514 17.97 4.43 -18.44
C ARG A 514 17.83 5.52 -19.50
N LEU A 515 18.38 6.71 -19.26
CA LEU A 515 18.34 7.79 -20.26
C LEU A 515 19.20 7.47 -21.50
N LYS A 516 20.35 6.80 -21.33
CA LYS A 516 21.16 6.33 -22.47
C LYS A 516 20.45 5.25 -23.27
N GLU A 517 19.70 4.37 -22.62
CA GLU A 517 18.88 3.35 -23.28
C GLU A 517 17.76 3.99 -24.11
N LEU A 518 17.03 4.95 -23.53
CA LEU A 518 15.92 5.62 -24.21
C LEU A 518 16.38 6.58 -25.30
N TYR A 519 17.58 7.13 -25.17
CA TYR A 519 18.11 8.16 -26.05
C TYR A 519 19.59 7.92 -26.39
N PRO A 520 19.92 6.85 -27.13
CA PRO A 520 21.31 6.46 -27.40
C PRO A 520 22.08 7.49 -28.22
N GLN A 521 21.36 8.29 -29.02
CA GLN A 521 21.93 9.30 -29.91
C GLN A 521 22.23 10.65 -29.22
N LEU A 522 21.77 10.85 -27.98
CA LEU A 522 21.94 12.15 -27.32
C LEU A 522 23.37 12.37 -26.82
N PRO A 523 23.95 13.56 -27.02
CA PRO A 523 25.24 13.92 -26.44
C PRO A 523 25.23 13.82 -24.91
N LYS A 524 26.40 13.51 -24.32
CA LYS A 524 26.57 13.42 -22.85
C LYS A 524 26.08 14.67 -22.09
N LYS A 525 26.23 15.86 -22.69
CA LYS A 525 25.77 17.14 -22.12
C LYS A 525 24.25 17.20 -21.98
N GLU A 526 23.53 16.77 -23.02
CA GLU A 526 22.07 16.75 -23.02
C GLU A 526 21.51 15.66 -22.10
N ILE A 527 22.14 14.49 -22.05
CA ILE A 527 21.82 13.45 -21.07
C ILE A 527 21.97 14.00 -19.64
N SER A 528 23.05 14.75 -19.38
CA SER A 528 23.29 15.37 -18.06
C SER A 528 22.25 16.44 -17.71
N GLN A 529 21.72 17.16 -18.70
CA GLN A 529 20.66 18.14 -18.51
C GLN A 529 19.32 17.45 -18.24
N LYS A 530 18.97 16.42 -19.02
CA LYS A 530 17.79 15.57 -18.80
C LYS A 530 17.85 14.88 -17.44
N LEU A 531 19.00 14.35 -17.04
CA LEU A 531 19.21 13.75 -15.72
C LEU A 531 18.94 14.76 -14.59
N ARG A 532 19.47 15.98 -14.71
CA ARG A 532 19.20 17.05 -13.71
C ARG A 532 17.71 17.38 -13.61
N ALA A 533 17.01 17.46 -14.74
CA ALA A 533 15.56 17.68 -14.76
C ALA A 533 14.80 16.50 -14.12
N THR A 534 15.17 15.27 -14.45
CA THR A 534 14.62 14.05 -13.86
C THR A 534 14.81 14.01 -12.34
N LEU A 535 16.03 14.23 -11.85
CA LEU A 535 16.33 14.19 -10.41
C LEU A 535 15.53 15.23 -9.62
N ARG A 536 15.41 16.46 -10.14
CA ARG A 536 14.57 17.50 -9.53
C ARG A 536 13.10 17.08 -9.42
N ARG A 537 12.63 16.24 -10.34
CA ARG A 537 11.26 15.75 -10.40
C ARG A 537 11.01 14.55 -9.47
N ILE A 538 11.96 13.62 -9.37
CA ILE A 538 11.77 12.35 -8.65
C ILE A 538 12.31 12.36 -7.20
N ALA A 539 13.34 13.17 -6.93
CA ALA A 539 14.00 13.24 -5.64
C ALA A 539 14.36 14.70 -5.29
N PRO A 540 13.36 15.60 -5.18
CA PRO A 540 13.59 17.04 -5.10
C PRO A 540 14.51 17.44 -3.93
N LEU A 541 14.43 16.77 -2.78
CA LEU A 541 15.29 17.06 -1.62
C LEU A 541 16.76 16.66 -1.80
N CYS A 542 17.06 15.75 -2.72
CA CYS A 542 18.42 15.22 -2.93
C CYS A 542 19.08 15.73 -4.23
N ALA A 543 18.33 16.46 -5.07
CA ALA A 543 18.71 16.91 -6.41
C ALA A 543 19.55 18.21 -6.45
#